data_AF-A0A853JN91-F1
#
_entry.id   AF-A0A853JN91-F1
#
_cell.length_a   1.000
_cell.length_b   1.000
_cell.length_c   1.000
_cell.angle_alpha   90.00
_cell.angle_beta   90.00
_cell.angle_gamma   90.00
#
_symmetry.space_group_name_H-M   'P 1'
#
loop_
_entity.id
_entity.type
_entity.pdbx_description
1 polymer ?
#
loop_
_entity_poly.entity_id
_entity_poly.type
_entity_poly.pdbx_seq_one_letter_code
_entity_poly.pdbx_strand_id
1 'polypeptide(L)' 'MCFNYDRLLERVLEVFWDKRVFAVEMQMAEAVLISRIENKTPFRKEEIDRAVMLLNIDHEKISDYFFRIENDKRGQIEKM' A
#
# COMPACT_ATOMS: atom_id res chain seq x y z
N MET A 1 11.39 1.87 10.83
CA MET A 1 11.41 1.56 9.39
C MET A 1 9.97 1.30 9.01
N CYS A 2 9.40 2.09 8.12
CA CYS A 2 8.00 1.99 7.70
C CYS A 2 7.94 1.67 6.21
N PHE A 3 6.87 1.02 5.77
CA PHE A 3 6.62 0.82 4.34
C PHE A 3 5.94 2.06 3.76
N ASN A 4 6.36 2.46 2.57
CA ASN A 4 5.70 3.50 1.78
C ASN A 4 4.65 2.83 0.89
N TYR A 5 3.40 3.24 1.05
CA TYR A 5 2.26 2.73 0.29
C TYR A 5 1.72 3.72 -0.75
N ASP A 6 2.46 4.79 -1.09
CA ASP A 6 2.00 5.81 -2.03
C ASP A 6 1.67 5.19 -3.38
N ARG A 7 2.55 4.33 -3.90
CA ARG A 7 2.34 3.63 -5.17
C ARG A 7 1.13 2.69 -5.13
N LEU A 8 0.86 2.06 -3.98
CA LEU A 8 -0.35 1.25 -3.78
C LEU A 8 -1.60 2.11 -3.82
N LEU A 9 -1.59 3.25 -3.13
CA LEU A 9 -2.73 4.17 -3.11
C LEU A 9 -2.99 4.80 -4.48
N GLU A 10 -1.95 5.19 -5.21
CA GLU A 10 -2.05 5.66 -6.60
C GLU A 10 -2.77 4.60 -7.46
N ARG A 11 -2.32 3.35 -7.40
CA ARG A 11 -2.93 2.25 -8.17
C ARG A 11 -4.36 1.96 -7.74
N VAL A 12 -4.66 2.05 -6.45
CA VAL A 12 -6.03 1.92 -5.93
C VAL A 12 -6.93 3.00 -6.51
N LEU A 13 -6.47 4.25 -6.59
CA LEU A 13 -7.24 5.35 -7.17
C LEU A 13 -7.43 5.19 -8.68
N GLU A 14 -6.44 4.68 -9.41
CA GLU A 14 -6.58 4.37 -10.84
C GLU A 14 -7.65 3.29 -11.12
N VAL A 15 -7.78 2.29 -10.25
CA VAL A 15 -8.68 1.14 -10.47
C VAL A 15 -10.07 1.35 -9.86
N PHE A 16 -10.14 1.88 -8.64
CA PHE A 16 -11.37 1.95 -7.84
C PHE A 16 -11.87 3.38 -7.59
N TRP A 17 -11.10 4.41 -7.97
CA TRP A 17 -11.38 5.85 -7.75
C TRP A 17 -11.45 6.30 -6.28
N ASP A 18 -11.73 5.38 -5.34
CA ASP A 18 -11.86 5.64 -3.93
C ASP A 18 -11.34 4.44 -3.11
N LYS A 19 -10.50 4.73 -2.10
CA LYS A 19 -9.97 3.72 -1.16
C LYS A 19 -11.07 2.96 -0.40
N ARG A 20 -12.25 3.56 -0.22
CA ARG A 20 -13.40 2.94 0.47
C ARG A 20 -13.98 1.81 -0.35
N VAL A 21 -14.07 2.00 -1.67
CA VAL A 21 -14.50 0.95 -2.61
C VAL A 21 -13.48 -0.19 -2.58
N PHE A 22 -12.19 0.13 -2.61
CA PHE A 22 -11.14 -0.88 -2.47
C PHE A 22 -11.23 -1.67 -1.15
N ALA A 23 -11.52 -1.02 -0.02
CA ALA A 23 -11.70 -1.73 1.26
C ALA A 23 -12.85 -2.75 1.20
N VAL A 24 -13.97 -2.38 0.57
CA VAL A 24 -15.13 -3.27 0.37
C VAL A 24 -14.75 -4.48 -0.49
N GLU A 25 -14.08 -4.27 -1.62
CA GLU A 25 -13.62 -5.35 -2.51
C GLU A 25 -12.56 -6.26 -1.85
N MET A 26 -11.73 -5.66 -0.99
CA MET A 26 -10.78 -6.35 -0.13
C MET A 26 -11.46 -7.17 0.99
N GLN A 27 -12.78 -7.05 1.15
CA GLN A 27 -13.56 -7.70 2.22
C GLN A 27 -13.06 -7.33 3.62
N MET A 28 -12.69 -6.06 3.81
CA MET A 28 -12.23 -5.53 5.10
C MET A 28 -12.90 -4.19 5.43
N ALA A 29 -12.98 -3.87 6.72
CA ALA A 29 -13.44 -2.56 7.14
C ALA A 29 -12.45 -1.46 6.72
N GLU A 30 -12.95 -0.25 6.41
CA GLU A 30 -12.09 0.89 6.04
C GLU A 30 -11.02 1.18 7.11
N ALA A 31 -11.37 1.10 8.39
CA ALA A 31 -10.44 1.29 9.50
C ALA A 31 -9.28 0.27 9.50
N VAL A 32 -9.51 -0.96 9.00
CA VAL A 32 -8.45 -1.97 8.83
C VAL A 32 -7.52 -1.54 7.72
N LEU A 33 -8.03 -1.14 6.55
CA LEU A 33 -7.23 -0.63 5.45
C LEU A 33 -6.37 0.57 5.89
N ILE A 34 -6.96 1.54 6.59
CA ILE A 34 -6.24 2.70 7.15
C ILE A 34 -5.11 2.24 8.08
N SER A 35 -5.39 1.29 8.98
CA SER A 35 -4.37 0.72 9.87
C SER A 35 -3.22 0.05 9.13
N ARG A 36 -3.49 -0.59 7.97
CA ARG A 36 -2.45 -1.17 7.12
C ARG A 36 -1.56 -0.12 6.46
N ILE A 37 -2.17 0.85 5.77
CA ILE A 37 -1.43 1.89 5.02
C ILE A 37 -0.71 2.89 5.94
N GLU A 38 -1.20 3.09 7.16
CA GLU A 38 -0.52 3.89 8.19
C GLU A 38 0.56 3.11 8.95
N ASN A 39 0.88 1.88 8.53
CA ASN A 39 1.86 1.00 9.17
C ASN A 39 1.55 0.65 10.64
N LYS A 40 0.31 0.85 11.12
CA LYS A 40 -0.11 0.46 12.48
C LYS A 40 -0.15 -1.06 12.62
N THR A 41 -0.50 -1.76 11.54
CA THR A 41 -0.50 -3.22 11.45
C THR A 41 -0.04 -3.66 10.05
N PRO A 42 0.67 -4.78 9.91
CA PRO A 42 1.15 -5.22 8.60
C PRO A 42 0.04 -5.84 7.76
N PHE A 43 0.15 -5.75 6.43
CA PHE A 43 -0.68 -6.55 5.52
C PHE A 43 -0.41 -8.03 5.73
N ARG A 44 -1.48 -8.83 5.77
CA ARG A 44 -1.39 -10.29 5.78
C ARG A 44 -1.16 -10.80 4.36
N LYS A 45 -0.58 -12.00 4.23
CA LYS A 45 -0.33 -12.62 2.93
C LYS A 45 -1.61 -12.70 2.08
N GLU A 46 -2.73 -13.11 2.67
CA GLU A 46 -4.00 -13.26 1.98
C GLU A 46 -4.58 -11.91 1.51
N GLU A 47 -4.29 -10.83 2.25
CA GLU A 47 -4.65 -9.47 1.87
C GLU A 47 -3.79 -9.00 0.68
N ILE A 48 -2.48 -9.28 0.70
CA ILE A 48 -1.58 -8.96 -0.42
C ILE A 48 -2.01 -9.73 -1.68
N ASP A 49 -2.23 -11.04 -1.57
CA ASP A 49 -2.65 -11.88 -2.71
C ASP A 49 -3.94 -11.34 -3.35
N ARG A 50 -4.93 -10.98 -2.52
CA ARG A 50 -6.18 -10.39 -3.01
C ARG A 50 -5.97 -9.01 -3.65
N ALA A 51 -5.20 -8.14 -3.02
CA ALA A 51 -4.94 -6.80 -3.55
C ALA A 51 -4.24 -6.86 -4.91
N VAL A 52 -3.28 -7.77 -5.06
CA VAL A 52 -2.59 -8.02 -6.34
C VAL A 52 -3.56 -8.44 -7.44
N MET A 53 -4.51 -9.34 -7.13
CA MET A 53 -5.56 -9.73 -8.07
C MET A 53 -6.49 -8.57 -8.43
N LEU A 54 -7.00 -7.85 -7.42
CA LEU A 54 -7.94 -6.73 -7.61
C LEU A 54 -7.33 -5.57 -8.40
N LEU A 55 -6.05 -5.28 -8.18
CA LEU A 55 -5.34 -4.16 -8.79
C LEU A 55 -4.61 -4.54 -10.08
N ASN A 56 -4.67 -5.83 -10.47
CA ASN A 56 -3.97 -6.42 -11.60
C ASN A 56 -2.48 -6.03 -11.60
N ILE A 57 -1.79 -6.31 -10.48
CA ILE A 57 -0.37 -6.00 -10.30
C ILE A 57 0.47 -7.16 -10.82
N ASP A 58 1.45 -6.87 -11.68
CA ASP A 58 2.40 -7.88 -12.14
C ASP A 58 3.20 -8.46 -10.96
N HIS A 59 3.40 -9.78 -10.95
CA HIS A 59 4.12 -10.47 -9.87
C HIS A 59 5.51 -9.89 -9.58
N GLU A 60 6.23 -9.46 -10.61
CA GLU A 60 7.56 -8.84 -10.50
C GLU A 60 7.54 -7.48 -9.79
N LYS A 61 6.38 -6.79 -9.79
CA LYS A 61 6.21 -5.46 -9.20
C LYS A 61 5.67 -5.49 -7.78
N ILE A 62 5.21 -6.63 -7.26
CA ILE A 62 4.59 -6.73 -5.92
C ILE A 62 5.45 -6.05 -4.84
N SER A 63 6.78 -6.22 -4.91
CA SER A 63 7.71 -5.61 -3.96
C SER A 63 7.65 -4.08 -3.92
N ASP A 64 7.39 -3.44 -5.05
CA ASP A 64 7.30 -1.98 -5.12
C ASP A 64 6.05 -1.41 -4.45
N TYR A 65 5.00 -2.23 -4.30
CA TYR A 65 3.71 -1.83 -3.75
C TYR A 65 3.59 -2.10 -2.25
N PHE A 66 4.15 -3.23 -1.77
CA PHE A 66 3.95 -3.68 -0.40
C PHE A 66 5.22 -3.67 0.47
N PHE A 67 6.40 -3.64 -0.16
CA PHE A 67 7.68 -3.79 0.54
C PHE A 67 8.67 -2.65 0.27
N ARG A 68 8.22 -1.57 -0.38
CA ARG A 68 9.01 -0.35 -0.53
C ARG A 68 9.19 0.30 0.84
N ILE A 69 10.42 0.50 1.27
CA ILE A 69 10.72 1.20 2.52
C ILE A 69 10.67 2.70 2.28
N GLU A 70 10.08 3.43 3.22
CA GLU A 70 10.21 4.88 3.28
C GLU A 70 11.65 5.24 3.68
N ASN A 71 12.42 5.73 2.70
CA ASN A 71 13.74 6.27 2.98
C ASN A 71 13.57 7.60 3.73
N ASP A 72 13.92 7.60 5.02
CA ASP A 72 13.92 8.80 5.84
C ASP A 72 14.77 9.90 5.17
N LYS A 73 14.13 10.94 4.62
CA LYS A 73 14.81 12.09 4.02
C LYS A 73 15.53 12.96 5.06
N ARG A 74 15.55 12.60 6.35
CA ARG A 74 16.26 13.36 7.40
C ARG A 74 17.78 13.44 7.22
N GLY A 75 18.39 12.73 6.26
CA GLY A 75 19.85 12.75 6.04
C GLY A 75 20.38 13.58 4.86
N GLN A 76 19.55 14.28 4.06
CA GLN A 76 20.05 14.94 2.83
C GLN A 76 19.93 16.48 2.80
N ILE A 77 19.53 17.13 3.90
CA ILE A 77 19.47 18.61 3.97
C ILE A 77 20.70 19.23 4.68
N GLU A 78 21.64 18.44 5.21
CA GLU A 78 22.85 18.99 5.87
C GLU A 78 24.06 19.18 4.94
N LYS A 79 23.92 19.03 3.62
CA LYS A 79 25.04 19.30 2.68
C LYS A 79 24.59 20.00 1.40
N MET A 80 24.11 21.24 1.54
CA MET A 80 24.17 22.25 0.48
C MET A 80 24.47 23.62 1.09
#